data_AF-A0A117S8P3-F1
#
_entry.id   AF-A0A117S8P3-F1
#
_cell.length_a   1.000
_cell.length_b   1.000
_cell.length_c   1.000
_cell.angle_alpha   90.00
_cell.angle_beta   90.00
_cell.angle_gamma   90.00
#
_symmetry.space_group_name_H-M   'P 1'
#
loop_
_entity.id
_entity.type
_entity.pdbx_description
1 polymer ?
#
loop_
_entity_poly.entity_id
_entity_poly.type
_entity_poly.pdbx_seq_one_letter_code
_entity_poly.pdbx_strand_id
1 'polypeptide(L)'
;MDELPPTLRLWFCIGCGSKGNFADCTGDCSSERIDVVPAETFADLFEAKMVLVEQSAIVAKFLHQLSELVAPGGAAEEVWHGTRDKARDVLSALEGISSRMQPVAFDRDQAAEVWRCSTCGSVEATRPCIGVCLRKTVDFVSLETCELLVKDVADLSEAVDAAITMFRFLRGVAPRDGKWDLCVKHFQTAASDLLISHRSLELPDAYSVPA
;
A
#
# COMPACT_ATOMS: atom_id res chain seq x y z
N MET A 1 15.77 -0.44 -4.59
CA MET A 1 15.37 -1.59 -3.74
C MET A 1 15.11 -0.99 -2.39
N ASP A 2 13.84 -0.87 -2.01
CA ASP A 2 13.51 -0.50 -0.64
C ASP A 2 14.08 -1.60 0.27
N GLU A 3 14.91 -1.19 1.22
CA GLU A 3 15.51 -2.10 2.18
C GLU A 3 14.39 -2.66 3.07
N LEU A 4 14.29 -3.99 3.16
CA LEU A 4 13.32 -4.62 4.07
C LEU A 4 13.59 -4.13 5.50
N PRO A 5 12.55 -3.90 6.30
CA PRO A 5 12.75 -3.38 7.64
C PRO A 5 13.57 -4.36 8.48
N PRO A 6 14.33 -3.85 9.46
CA PRO A 6 15.09 -4.70 10.35
C PRO A 6 14.14 -5.65 11.10
N THR A 7 14.44 -6.95 11.03
CA THR A 7 13.66 -7.99 11.71
C THR A 7 14.30 -8.37 13.05
N LEU A 8 13.46 -8.72 14.02
CA LEU A 8 13.83 -9.27 15.32
C LEU A 8 13.50 -10.76 15.34
N ARG A 9 14.54 -11.59 15.29
CA ARG A 9 14.39 -13.04 15.38
C ARG A 9 14.21 -13.46 16.84
N LEU A 10 12.99 -13.76 17.24
CA LEU A 10 12.64 -14.10 18.62
C LEU A 10 12.26 -15.57 18.74
N TRP A 11 12.66 -16.21 19.84
CA TRP A 11 11.99 -17.42 20.29
C TRP A 11 10.69 -17.03 21.03
N PHE A 12 9.64 -17.85 20.91
CA PHE A 12 8.46 -17.76 21.75
C PHE A 12 8.07 -19.14 22.29
N CYS A 13 7.58 -19.18 23.53
CA CYS A 13 7.04 -20.39 24.13
C CYS A 13 5.58 -20.56 23.70
N ILE A 14 5.24 -21.66 23.04
CA ILE A 14 3.87 -21.98 22.63
C ILE A 14 2.95 -22.17 23.85
N GLY A 15 3.50 -22.65 24.97
CA GLY A 15 2.74 -22.90 26.20
C GLY A 15 2.32 -21.63 26.95
N CYS A 16 3.27 -20.73 27.24
CA CYS A 16 3.01 -19.54 28.06
C CYS A 16 3.09 -18.20 27.31
N GLY A 17 3.48 -18.21 26.03
CA GLY A 17 3.60 -17.00 25.21
C GLY A 17 4.82 -16.12 25.51
N SER A 18 5.71 -16.54 26.42
CA SER A 18 6.96 -15.82 26.71
C SER A 18 7.79 -15.67 25.44
N LYS A 19 8.40 -14.51 25.23
CA LYS A 19 9.25 -14.23 24.07
C LYS A 19 10.63 -13.77 24.52
N GLY A 20 11.62 -13.96 23.66
CA GLY A 20 12.92 -13.33 23.81
C GLY A 20 13.88 -13.69 22.69
N ASN A 21 15.14 -13.30 22.83
CA ASN A 21 16.21 -13.76 21.93
C ASN A 21 17.33 -14.46 22.73
N PHE A 22 18.41 -14.85 22.05
CA PHE A 22 19.57 -15.51 22.67
C PHE A 22 20.72 -14.54 22.93
N ALA A 23 20.46 -13.23 22.94
CA ALA A 23 21.48 -12.24 23.21
C ALA A 23 21.73 -12.14 24.72
N ASP A 24 22.99 -12.32 25.12
CA ASP A 24 23.42 -12.16 26.50
C ASP A 24 23.56 -10.67 26.86
N CYS A 25 23.13 -10.30 28.07
CA CYS A 25 23.28 -8.94 28.59
C CYS A 25 24.53 -8.84 29.48
N THR A 26 25.41 -7.88 29.20
CA THR A 26 26.69 -7.69 29.92
C THR A 26 26.62 -6.75 31.12
N GLY A 27 25.43 -6.26 31.50
CA GLY A 27 25.22 -5.51 32.75
C GLY A 27 24.84 -4.03 32.62
N ASP A 28 25.06 -3.40 31.46
CA ASP A 28 24.69 -1.99 31.19
C ASP A 28 23.37 -1.89 30.39
N CYS A 29 22.33 -2.56 30.88
CA CYS A 29 21.08 -2.72 30.12
C CYS A 29 20.20 -1.47 30.19
N SER A 30 20.02 -0.78 29.07
CA SER A 30 18.95 0.21 28.88
C SER A 30 17.81 -0.41 28.08
N SER A 31 16.87 -1.06 28.80
CA SER A 31 15.70 -1.70 28.19
C SER A 31 14.57 -0.72 27.99
N GLU A 32 14.05 -0.67 26.77
CA GLU A 32 12.86 0.07 26.41
C GLU A 32 11.76 -0.88 25.94
N ARG A 33 10.52 -0.44 26.13
CA ARG A 33 9.34 -1.21 25.72
C ARG A 33 9.06 -0.92 24.25
N ILE A 34 8.95 -1.97 23.45
CA ILE A 34 8.56 -1.89 22.04
C ILE A 34 7.43 -2.88 21.76
N ASP A 35 6.58 -2.54 20.82
CA ASP A 35 5.57 -3.46 20.30
C ASP A 35 6.07 -4.06 18.99
N VAL A 36 5.88 -5.38 18.84
CA VAL A 36 6.32 -6.11 17.66
C VAL A 36 5.18 -6.96 17.11
N VAL A 37 5.17 -7.15 15.80
CA VAL A 37 4.21 -8.03 15.09
C VAL A 37 4.96 -9.07 14.27
N PRO A 38 4.37 -10.24 14.00
CA PRO A 38 4.98 -11.24 13.13
C PRO A 38 5.37 -10.65 11.77
N ALA A 39 6.55 -11.01 11.27
CA ALA A 39 7.04 -10.53 9.98
C ALA A 39 6.16 -10.99 8.80
N GLU A 40 5.40 -12.07 8.96
CA GLU A 40 4.39 -12.52 7.97
C GLU A 40 3.29 -11.47 7.75
N THR A 41 2.79 -10.86 8.83
CA THR A 41 1.79 -9.78 8.75
C THR A 41 2.33 -8.58 7.95
N PHE A 42 3.61 -8.25 8.13
CA PHE A 42 4.26 -7.22 7.33
C PHE A 42 4.42 -7.63 5.86
N ALA A 43 4.81 -8.87 5.60
CA ALA A 43 5.00 -9.38 4.24
C ALA A 43 3.70 -9.33 3.43
N ASP A 44 2.57 -9.71 4.04
CA ASP A 44 1.25 -9.65 3.42
C ASP A 44 0.86 -8.20 3.06
N LEU A 45 1.06 -7.26 3.99
CA LEU A 45 0.83 -5.83 3.75
C LEU A 45 1.74 -5.27 2.66
N PHE A 46 2.99 -5.72 2.62
CA PHE A 46 3.97 -5.27 1.63
C PHE A 46 3.59 -5.78 0.23
N GLU A 47 3.16 -7.03 0.12
CA GLU A 47 2.65 -7.58 -1.14
C GLU A 47 1.42 -6.80 -1.62
N ALA A 48 0.47 -6.50 -0.73
CA ALA A 48 -0.67 -5.66 -1.05
C ALA A 48 -0.25 -4.25 -1.54
N LYS A 49 0.72 -3.62 -0.88
CA LYS A 49 1.29 -2.33 -1.33
C LYS A 49 1.87 -2.44 -2.73
N MET A 50 2.61 -3.50 -3.05
CA MET A 50 3.21 -3.68 -4.37
C MET A 50 2.16 -3.80 -5.48
N VAL A 51 1.06 -4.49 -5.21
CA VAL A 51 -0.08 -4.55 -6.14
C VAL A 51 -0.70 -3.16 -6.34
N LEU A 52 -0.91 -2.40 -5.25
CA LEU A 52 -1.44 -1.04 -5.34
C LEU A 52 -0.51 -0.08 -6.07
N VAL A 53 0.81 -0.24 -5.94
CA VAL A 53 1.81 0.55 -6.69
C VAL A 53 1.72 0.26 -8.20
N GLU A 54 1.52 -1.01 -8.59
CA GLU A 54 1.30 -1.37 -10.00
C GLU A 54 0.01 -0.73 -10.54
N GLN A 55 -1.08 -0.78 -9.75
CA GLN A 55 -2.35 -0.17 -10.11
C GLN A 55 -2.26 1.36 -10.19
N SER A 56 -1.61 2.00 -9.22
CA SER A 56 -1.47 3.45 -9.18
C SER A 56 -0.69 3.97 -10.38
N ALA A 57 0.34 3.24 -10.84
CA ALA A 57 1.08 3.62 -12.04
C ALA A 57 0.20 3.61 -13.31
N ILE A 58 -0.67 2.61 -13.47
CA ILE A 58 -1.62 2.54 -14.59
C ILE A 58 -2.64 3.67 -14.52
N VAL A 59 -3.20 3.90 -13.33
CA VAL A 59 -4.17 4.96 -13.06
C VAL A 59 -3.57 6.33 -13.34
N ALA A 60 -2.42 6.64 -12.74
CA ALA A 60 -1.73 7.91 -12.87
C ALA A 60 -1.42 8.24 -14.32
N LYS A 61 -0.90 7.26 -15.08
CA LYS A 61 -0.65 7.42 -16.52
C LYS A 61 -1.91 7.82 -17.28
N PHE A 62 -3.06 7.22 -16.98
CA PHE A 62 -4.30 7.58 -17.66
C PHE A 62 -4.87 8.91 -17.19
N LEU A 63 -4.75 9.25 -15.89
CA LEU A 63 -5.11 10.57 -15.37
C LEU A 63 -4.33 11.69 -16.03
N HIS A 64 -3.00 11.54 -16.20
CA HIS A 64 -2.17 12.51 -16.91
C HIS A 64 -2.59 12.68 -18.37
N GLN A 65 -2.84 11.57 -19.08
CA GLN A 65 -3.33 11.62 -20.46
C GLN A 65 -4.69 12.33 -20.56
N LEU A 66 -5.56 12.11 -19.58
CA LEU A 66 -6.88 12.73 -19.52
C LEU A 66 -6.79 14.22 -19.19
N SER A 67 -5.91 14.64 -18.28
CA SER A 67 -5.70 16.06 -17.94
C SER A 67 -5.10 16.87 -19.09
N GLU A 68 -4.25 16.23 -19.90
CA GLU A 68 -3.55 16.87 -21.03
C GLU A 68 -4.27 16.73 -22.37
N LEU A 69 -5.45 16.09 -22.38
CA LEU A 69 -6.21 15.85 -23.60
C LEU A 69 -6.47 17.19 -24.31
N VAL A 70 -6.28 17.26 -25.62
CA VAL A 70 -6.66 18.43 -26.41
C VAL A 70 -7.64 17.98 -27.45
N ALA A 71 -8.85 18.54 -27.45
CA ALA A 71 -9.81 18.34 -28.51
C ALA A 71 -9.54 19.37 -29.63
N PRO A 72 -9.07 18.95 -30.82
CA PRO A 72 -9.02 19.84 -31.97
C PRO A 72 -10.44 20.33 -32.27
N GLY A 73 -10.58 21.58 -32.70
CA GLY A 73 -11.88 22.18 -32.97
C GLY A 73 -12.73 21.31 -33.90
N GLY A 74 -13.85 20.79 -33.38
CA GLY A 74 -14.78 19.93 -34.12
C GLY A 74 -14.59 18.42 -33.95
N ALA A 75 -13.54 17.94 -33.27
CA ALA A 75 -13.25 16.51 -33.08
C ALA A 75 -13.56 16.00 -31.65
N ALA A 76 -14.30 16.77 -30.86
CA ALA A 76 -14.57 16.44 -29.45
C ALA A 76 -15.33 15.12 -29.25
N GLU A 77 -16.19 14.75 -30.19
CA GLU A 77 -16.92 13.49 -30.16
C GLU A 77 -15.99 12.28 -30.35
N GLU A 78 -15.10 12.33 -31.34
CA GLU A 78 -14.09 11.30 -31.58
C GLU A 78 -13.15 11.15 -30.37
N VAL A 79 -12.68 12.28 -29.83
CA VAL A 79 -11.85 12.33 -28.63
C VAL A 79 -12.57 11.73 -27.42
N TRP A 80 -13.86 12.01 -27.25
CA TRP A 80 -14.68 11.42 -26.19
C TRP A 80 -14.77 9.90 -26.32
N HIS A 81 -15.08 9.39 -27.52
CA HIS A 81 -15.15 7.96 -27.78
C HIS A 81 -13.82 7.25 -27.51
N GLY A 82 -12.71 7.79 -28.00
CA GLY A 82 -11.39 7.23 -27.75
C GLY A 82 -11.02 7.23 -26.27
N THR A 83 -11.36 8.28 -25.54
CA THR A 83 -11.16 8.35 -24.07
C THR A 83 -12.00 7.30 -23.35
N ARG A 84 -13.25 7.09 -23.77
CA ARG A 84 -14.17 6.11 -23.21
C ARG A 84 -13.68 4.68 -23.44
N ASP A 85 -13.23 4.36 -24.64
CA ASP A 85 -12.63 3.08 -24.97
C ASP A 85 -11.37 2.83 -24.15
N LYS A 86 -10.50 3.84 -24.02
CA LYS A 86 -9.30 3.72 -23.20
C LYS A 86 -9.59 3.51 -21.72
N ALA A 87 -10.61 4.17 -21.17
CA ALA A 87 -11.05 3.92 -19.80
C ALA A 87 -11.56 2.49 -19.61
N ARG A 88 -12.26 1.91 -20.60
CA ARG A 88 -12.64 0.48 -20.57
C ARG A 88 -11.40 -0.41 -20.52
N ASP A 89 -10.41 -0.12 -21.37
CA ASP A 89 -9.19 -0.92 -21.44
C ASP A 89 -8.38 -0.85 -20.13
N VAL A 90 -8.27 0.35 -19.54
CA VAL A 90 -7.66 0.57 -18.22
C VAL A 90 -8.39 -0.20 -17.13
N LEU A 91 -9.73 -0.12 -17.08
CA LEU A 91 -10.52 -0.86 -16.10
C LEU A 91 -10.33 -2.38 -16.25
N SER A 92 -10.27 -2.89 -17.48
CA SER A 92 -10.00 -4.32 -17.73
C SER A 92 -8.60 -4.72 -17.28
N ALA A 93 -7.59 -3.86 -17.47
CA ALA A 93 -6.23 -4.13 -17.01
C ALA A 93 -6.16 -4.17 -15.47
N LEU A 94 -6.84 -3.23 -14.80
CA LEU A 94 -6.90 -3.16 -13.34
C LEU A 94 -7.63 -4.37 -12.74
N GLU A 95 -8.73 -4.83 -13.34
CA GLU A 95 -9.42 -6.06 -12.91
C GLU A 95 -8.51 -7.29 -12.95
N GLY A 96 -7.65 -7.39 -13.97
CA GLY A 96 -6.65 -8.45 -14.07
C GLY A 96 -5.64 -8.43 -12.92
N ILE A 97 -5.24 -7.24 -12.45
CA ILE A 97 -4.31 -7.07 -11.33
C ILE A 97 -5.02 -7.32 -9.99
N SER A 98 -6.20 -6.74 -9.78
CA SER A 98 -6.98 -6.89 -8.54
C SER A 98 -7.30 -8.35 -8.23
N SER A 99 -7.49 -9.19 -9.25
CA SER A 99 -7.73 -10.62 -9.07
C SER A 99 -6.61 -11.37 -8.33
N ARG A 100 -5.40 -10.80 -8.27
CA ARG A 100 -4.25 -11.34 -7.54
C ARG A 100 -4.21 -10.91 -6.08
N MET A 101 -4.94 -9.85 -5.72
CA MET A 101 -4.90 -9.27 -4.38
C MET A 101 -5.81 -10.06 -3.43
N GLN A 102 -5.26 -10.51 -2.31
CA GLN A 102 -6.06 -10.96 -1.17
C GLN A 102 -6.37 -9.76 -0.28
N PRO A 103 -7.58 -9.69 0.33
CA PRO A 103 -7.86 -8.70 1.35
C PRO A 103 -6.91 -8.91 2.54
N VAL A 104 -6.01 -7.96 2.80
CA VAL A 104 -5.12 -7.99 3.95
C VAL A 104 -5.74 -7.14 5.05
N ALA A 105 -6.21 -7.80 6.11
CA ALA A 105 -6.65 -7.12 7.32
C ALA A 105 -5.48 -7.06 8.30
N PHE A 106 -5.02 -5.85 8.64
CA PHE A 106 -4.07 -5.69 9.72
C PHE A 106 -4.80 -5.81 11.06
N ASP A 107 -4.50 -6.88 11.80
CA ASP A 107 -5.02 -7.11 13.14
C ASP A 107 -3.99 -6.69 14.20
N ARG A 108 -4.27 -5.58 14.88
CA ARG A 108 -3.41 -5.06 15.94
C ARG A 108 -3.35 -5.99 17.16
N ASP A 109 -4.31 -6.89 17.33
CA ASP A 109 -4.32 -7.85 18.44
C ASP A 109 -3.21 -8.91 18.29
N GLN A 110 -2.56 -9.00 17.12
CA GLN A 110 -1.36 -9.80 16.90
C GLN A 110 -0.09 -9.15 17.46
N ALA A 111 -0.15 -7.89 17.87
CA ALA A 111 0.99 -7.20 18.46
C ALA A 111 1.37 -7.80 19.82
N ALA A 112 2.67 -7.93 20.05
CA ALA A 112 3.23 -8.37 21.30
C ALA A 112 4.16 -7.30 21.86
N GLU A 113 3.90 -6.92 23.10
CA GLU A 113 4.81 -6.08 23.88
C GLU A 113 6.06 -6.88 24.27
N VAL A 114 7.24 -6.32 24.01
CA VAL A 114 8.55 -6.86 24.42
C VAL A 114 9.43 -5.76 24.98
N TRP A 115 10.37 -6.12 25.85
CA TRP A 115 11.42 -5.23 26.33
C TRP A 115 12.68 -5.47 25.52
N ARG A 116 13.22 -4.45 24.85
CA ARG A 116 14.43 -4.53 24.05
C ARG A 116 15.51 -3.63 24.65
N CYS A 117 16.70 -4.17 24.86
CA CYS A 117 17.86 -3.37 25.22
C CYS A 117 18.39 -2.62 24.00
N SER A 118 18.47 -1.29 24.09
CA SER A 118 19.05 -0.45 23.03
C SER A 118 20.56 -0.64 22.85
N THR A 119 21.25 -1.16 23.87
CA THR A 119 22.71 -1.36 23.86
C THR A 119 23.12 -2.75 23.38
N CYS A 120 22.58 -3.82 23.97
CA CYS A 120 22.98 -5.21 23.63
C CYS A 120 21.98 -5.93 22.72
N GLY A 121 20.80 -5.35 22.46
CA GLY A 121 19.76 -5.95 21.64
C GLY A 121 19.03 -7.13 22.29
N SER A 122 19.29 -7.45 23.57
CA SER A 122 18.53 -8.46 24.31
C SER A 122 17.05 -8.14 24.33
N VAL A 123 16.20 -9.14 24.09
CA VAL A 123 14.75 -9.00 24.06
C VAL A 123 14.13 -9.98 25.05
N GLU A 124 13.19 -9.48 25.86
CA GLU A 124 12.45 -10.28 26.83
C GLU A 124 10.98 -9.88 26.92
N ALA A 125 10.09 -10.86 27.00
CA ALA A 125 8.68 -10.68 27.35
C ALA A 125 8.23 -11.86 28.20
N THR A 126 8.55 -11.83 29.49
CA THR A 126 8.30 -12.93 30.41
C THR A 126 6.81 -13.04 30.74
N ARG A 127 6.28 -14.26 30.67
CA ARG A 127 4.92 -14.61 31.08
C ARG A 127 4.97 -15.68 32.19
N PRO A 128 3.94 -15.75 33.05
CA PRO A 128 3.84 -16.82 34.05
C PRO A 128 3.99 -18.20 33.40
N CYS A 129 4.97 -18.97 33.86
CA CYS A 129 5.32 -20.26 33.27
C CYS A 129 4.33 -21.34 33.69
N ILE A 130 3.97 -22.22 32.76
CA ILE A 130 3.12 -23.40 33.02
C ILE A 130 3.92 -24.69 33.29
N GLY A 131 5.24 -24.57 33.46
CA GLY A 131 6.15 -25.69 33.73
C GLY A 131 6.61 -26.49 32.50
N VAL A 132 6.24 -26.07 31.29
CA VAL A 132 6.64 -26.72 30.03
C VAL A 132 7.14 -25.67 29.03
N CYS A 133 8.33 -25.90 28.47
CA CYS A 133 8.95 -25.04 27.46
C CYS A 133 8.89 -25.72 26.08
N LEU A 134 8.02 -25.22 25.21
CA LEU A 134 7.98 -25.57 23.78
C LEU A 134 8.29 -24.32 22.98
N ARG A 135 9.53 -24.16 22.54
CA ARG A 135 10.00 -22.95 21.86
C ARG A 135 9.94 -23.09 20.35
N LYS A 136 9.41 -22.07 19.67
CA LYS A 136 9.53 -21.85 18.22
C LYS A 136 10.21 -20.52 17.98
N THR A 137 10.98 -20.41 16.91
CA THR A 137 11.57 -19.14 16.47
C THR A 137 10.75 -18.54 15.36
N VAL A 138 10.45 -17.24 15.47
CA VAL A 138 9.67 -16.45 14.50
C VAL A 138 10.35 -15.10 14.36
N ASP A 139 10.32 -14.55 13.15
CA ASP A 139 10.79 -13.20 12.89
C ASP A 139 9.67 -12.20 13.13
N PHE A 140 10.01 -11.09 13.77
CA PHE A 140 9.10 -10.00 14.09
C PHE A 140 9.60 -8.70 13.48
N VAL A 141 8.70 -7.76 13.24
CA VAL A 141 9.01 -6.36 12.90
C VAL A 141 8.39 -5.44 13.95
N SER A 142 8.85 -4.19 14.03
CA SER A 142 8.23 -3.22 14.92
C SER A 142 6.79 -2.91 14.47
N LEU A 143 5.90 -2.73 15.44
CA LEU A 143 4.52 -2.34 15.21
C LEU A 143 4.44 -1.00 14.45
N GLU A 144 5.27 -0.03 14.83
CA GLU A 144 5.35 1.29 14.19
C GLU A 144 5.61 1.18 12.67
N THR A 145 6.53 0.31 12.26
CA THR A 145 6.82 0.08 10.83
C THR A 145 5.63 -0.54 10.11
N CYS A 146 4.91 -1.47 10.74
CA CYS A 146 3.66 -1.98 10.19
C CYS A 146 2.57 -0.90 10.10
N GLU A 147 2.41 -0.06 11.12
CA GLU A 147 1.40 1.00 11.13
C GLU A 147 1.63 2.03 10.02
N LEU A 148 2.89 2.39 9.75
CA LEU A 148 3.26 3.22 8.61
C LEU A 148 2.88 2.56 7.29
N LEU A 149 3.20 1.26 7.13
CA LEU A 149 2.85 0.52 5.92
C LEU A 149 1.33 0.39 5.72
N VAL A 150 0.57 0.16 6.80
CA VAL A 150 -0.90 0.13 6.77
C VAL A 150 -1.45 1.46 6.26
N LYS A 151 -0.91 2.58 6.75
CA LYS A 151 -1.31 3.91 6.30
C LYS A 151 -1.00 4.11 4.82
N ASP A 152 0.21 3.75 4.36
CA ASP A 152 0.58 3.85 2.95
C ASP A 152 -0.35 3.03 2.04
N VAL A 153 -0.69 1.80 2.47
CA VAL A 153 -1.63 0.93 1.75
C VAL A 153 -3.03 1.57 1.69
N ALA A 154 -3.51 2.13 2.81
CA ALA A 154 -4.81 2.79 2.86
C ALA A 154 -4.86 4.02 1.94
N ASP A 155 -3.85 4.89 2.00
CA ASP A 155 -3.76 6.12 1.20
C ASP A 155 -3.66 5.80 -0.31
N LEU A 156 -2.92 4.76 -0.70
CA LEU A 156 -2.85 4.29 -2.09
C LEU A 156 -4.16 3.64 -2.55
N SER A 157 -4.78 2.81 -1.71
CA SER A 157 -6.05 2.16 -2.02
C SER A 157 -7.15 3.19 -2.26
N GLU A 158 -7.28 4.19 -1.39
CA GLU A 158 -8.27 5.25 -1.53
C GLU A 158 -8.08 6.03 -2.84
N ALA A 159 -6.82 6.37 -3.18
CA ALA A 159 -6.49 7.07 -4.41
C ALA A 159 -6.85 6.26 -5.67
N VAL A 160 -6.51 4.97 -5.69
CA VAL A 160 -6.83 4.06 -6.80
C VAL A 160 -8.35 3.89 -6.93
N ASP A 161 -9.07 3.70 -5.82
CA ASP A 161 -10.52 3.53 -5.81
C ASP A 161 -11.27 4.78 -6.29
N ALA A 162 -10.80 5.98 -5.91
CA ALA A 162 -11.34 7.24 -6.38
C ALA A 162 -11.21 7.36 -7.91
N ALA A 163 -10.03 7.03 -8.46
CA ALA A 163 -9.81 7.08 -9.89
C ALA A 163 -10.58 6.01 -10.67
N ILE A 164 -10.64 4.77 -10.15
CA ILE A 164 -11.47 3.69 -10.72
C ILE A 164 -12.93 4.12 -10.79
N THR A 165 -13.44 4.75 -9.72
CA THR A 165 -14.81 5.28 -9.68
C THR A 165 -15.05 6.31 -10.77
N MET A 166 -14.11 7.26 -10.94
CA MET A 166 -14.17 8.24 -12.03
C MET A 166 -14.13 7.57 -13.41
N PHE A 167 -13.28 6.58 -13.64
CA PHE A 167 -13.19 5.88 -14.92
C PHE A 167 -14.46 5.08 -15.24
N ARG A 168 -15.08 4.46 -14.24
CA ARG A 168 -16.39 3.80 -14.38
C ARG A 168 -17.47 4.82 -14.78
N PHE A 169 -17.45 6.01 -14.18
CA PHE A 169 -18.36 7.08 -14.55
C PHE A 169 -18.09 7.57 -15.99
N LEU A 170 -16.84 7.84 -16.36
CA LEU A 170 -16.45 8.22 -17.72
C LEU A 170 -16.92 7.17 -18.76
N ARG A 171 -16.75 5.88 -18.46
CA ARG A 171 -17.22 4.78 -19.30
C ARG A 171 -18.75 4.76 -19.47
N GLY A 172 -19.50 5.19 -18.45
CA GLY A 172 -20.96 5.12 -18.41
C GLY A 172 -21.69 6.35 -18.95
N VAL A 173 -21.03 7.51 -19.00
CA VAL A 173 -21.65 8.76 -19.44
C VAL A 173 -21.82 8.79 -20.96
N ALA A 174 -23.01 9.19 -21.42
CA ALA A 174 -23.31 9.51 -22.80
C ALA A 174 -23.64 11.01 -22.91
N PRO A 175 -22.72 11.85 -23.44
CA PRO A 175 -22.98 13.26 -23.68
C PRO A 175 -24.19 13.46 -24.61
N ARG A 176 -24.93 14.54 -24.41
CA ARG A 176 -25.95 14.98 -25.38
C ARG A 176 -25.27 15.66 -26.56
N ASP A 177 -25.94 15.70 -27.71
CA ASP A 177 -25.44 16.37 -28.91
C ASP A 177 -24.97 17.80 -28.60
N GLY A 178 -23.76 18.13 -29.09
CA GLY A 178 -23.11 19.42 -28.87
C GLY A 178 -22.58 19.65 -27.44
N LYS A 179 -22.57 18.63 -26.57
CA LYS A 179 -21.99 18.70 -25.21
C LYS A 179 -20.68 17.92 -25.04
N TRP A 180 -20.14 17.36 -26.12
CA TRP A 180 -18.88 16.62 -26.12
C TRP A 180 -17.72 17.40 -25.47
N ASP A 181 -17.52 18.66 -25.89
CA ASP A 181 -16.47 19.53 -25.35
C ASP A 181 -16.59 19.76 -23.83
N LEU A 182 -17.84 19.92 -23.35
CA LEU A 182 -18.10 20.17 -21.94
C LEU A 182 -17.79 18.92 -21.11
N CYS A 183 -18.16 17.74 -21.61
CA CYS A 183 -17.83 16.47 -20.95
C CYS A 183 -16.32 16.24 -20.91
N VAL A 184 -15.61 16.46 -22.03
CA VAL A 184 -14.14 16.35 -22.06
C VAL A 184 -13.49 17.27 -21.02
N LYS A 185 -13.89 18.55 -20.97
CA LYS A 185 -13.38 19.52 -19.99
C LYS A 185 -13.66 19.13 -18.56
N HIS A 186 -14.85 18.63 -18.27
CA HIS A 186 -15.21 18.17 -16.93
C HIS A 186 -14.26 17.06 -16.45
N PHE A 187 -13.98 16.07 -17.29
CA PHE A 187 -13.10 14.96 -16.92
C PHE A 187 -11.61 15.33 -16.91
N GLN A 188 -11.18 16.32 -17.70
CA GLN A 188 -9.85 16.92 -17.55
C GLN A 188 -9.66 17.55 -16.18
N THR A 189 -10.62 18.37 -15.75
CA THR A 189 -10.60 19.02 -14.44
C THR A 189 -10.64 17.97 -13.33
N ALA A 190 -11.55 17.01 -13.40
CA ALA A 190 -11.63 15.93 -12.41
C ALA A 190 -10.34 15.10 -12.33
N ALA A 191 -9.68 14.81 -13.46
CA ALA A 191 -8.40 14.13 -13.48
C ALA A 191 -7.29 14.96 -12.82
N SER A 192 -7.26 16.26 -13.08
CA SER A 192 -6.29 17.20 -12.51
C SER A 192 -6.49 17.33 -11.00
N ASP A 193 -7.74 17.43 -10.55
CA ASP A 193 -8.08 17.52 -9.13
C ASP A 193 -7.69 16.24 -8.37
N LEU A 194 -7.87 15.07 -8.97
CA LEU A 194 -7.45 13.79 -8.39
C LEU A 194 -5.92 13.69 -8.25
N LEU A 195 -5.17 14.11 -9.27
CA LEU A 195 -3.70 14.14 -9.22
C LEU A 195 -3.18 15.08 -8.12
N ILE A 196 -3.85 16.22 -7.92
CA ILE A 196 -3.49 17.18 -6.85
C ILE A 196 -3.84 16.62 -5.46
N SER A 197 -5.01 16.00 -5.34
CA SER A 197 -5.54 15.51 -4.04
C SER A 197 -4.81 14.27 -3.55
N HIS A 198 -4.36 13.42 -4.47
CA HIS A 198 -3.66 12.17 -4.16
C HIS A 198 -2.25 12.19 -4.71
N ARG A 199 -1.33 12.85 -3.99
CA ARG A 199 0.10 12.85 -4.34
C ARG A 199 0.72 11.46 -4.39
N SER A 200 0.10 10.46 -3.75
CA SER A 200 0.48 9.04 -3.86
C SER A 200 0.33 8.48 -5.29
N LEU A 201 -0.39 9.17 -6.17
CA LEU A 201 -0.48 8.88 -7.61
C LEU A 201 0.59 9.60 -8.43
N GLU A 202 1.43 10.46 -7.84
CA GLU A 202 2.56 11.05 -8.57
C GLU A 202 3.50 9.92 -9.01
N LEU A 203 3.74 9.83 -10.32
CA LEU A 203 4.73 8.90 -10.84
C LEU A 203 6.08 9.26 -10.23
N PRO A 204 6.78 8.35 -9.53
CA PRO A 204 8.12 8.65 -9.06
C PRO A 204 9.00 9.03 -10.26
N ASP A 205 9.72 10.16 -10.16
CA ASP A 205 10.64 10.71 -11.18
C ASP A 205 11.65 9.67 -11.73
N ALA A 206 11.83 8.56 -11.02
CA ALA A 206 12.78 7.49 -11.29
C ALA A 206 12.40 6.50 -12.41
N TYR A 207 11.29 6.67 -13.13
CA TYR A 207 10.99 5.92 -14.36
C TYR A 207 11.26 6.73 -15.65
N SER A 208 12.16 7.71 -15.59
CA SER A 208 12.94 8.11 -16.76
C SER A 208 13.93 6.98 -17.10
N VAL A 209 13.49 6.03 -17.92
CA VAL A 209 14.36 4.98 -18.49
C VAL A 209 15.52 5.70 -19.21
N PRO A 210 16.78 5.55 -18.77
CA PRO A 210 17.90 6.05 -19.56
C PRO A 210 17.92 5.30 -20.90
N ALA A 211 18.01 6.07 -21.99
CA ALA A 211 18.07 5.58 -23.36
C ALA A 211 19.28 4.69 -23.64
#